data_AF-A0A8R1IKU4-F1
#
_entry.id   AF-A0A8R1IKU4-F1
#
_cell.length_a   1.000
_cell.length_b   1.000
_cell.length_c   1.000
_cell.angle_alpha   90.00
_cell.angle_beta   90.00
_cell.angle_gamma   90.00
#
_symmetry.space_group_name_H-M   'P 1'
#
loop_
_entity.id
_entity.type
_entity.pdbx_description
1 polymer ?
#
loop_
_entity_poly.entity_id
_entity_poly.type
_entity_poly.pdbx_seq_one_letter_code
_entity_poly.pdbx_strand_id
1 'polypeptide(L)'
;MLVSELVNFSKTKTIAAGFEQLTEQQIGEMSCNKYTSRLIQAVLASKTIPDEIKEKIIGAFDENTWETLITDTYGSRVFEKIWDTVEVKRKQEIMKVLVGIHNSSKFWKFAMLRCDLYLFRKSRKDWVDKMKKQKKDA
;
A
#
# COMPACT_ATOMS: atom_id res chain seq x y z
N MET A 1 12.97 -14.53 -1.98
CA MET A 1 13.92 -13.97 -2.96
C MET A 1 14.98 -13.24 -2.14
N LEU A 2 16.28 -13.53 -2.31
CA LEU A 2 17.34 -13.02 -1.42
C LEU A 2 17.32 -11.50 -1.26
N VAL A 3 16.96 -10.75 -2.32
CA VAL A 3 16.88 -9.28 -2.28
C VAL A 3 15.82 -8.76 -1.30
N SER A 4 14.70 -9.46 -1.12
CA SER A 4 13.71 -9.08 -0.10
C SER A 4 14.27 -9.20 1.33
N GLU A 5 15.19 -10.15 1.54
CA GLU A 5 15.84 -10.34 2.84
C GLU A 5 16.87 -9.23 3.11
N LEU A 6 17.54 -8.74 2.05
CA LEU A 6 18.50 -7.64 2.12
C LEU A 6 17.91 -6.37 2.76
N VAL A 7 16.60 -6.15 2.57
CA VAL A 7 15.87 -5.01 3.13
C VAL A 7 15.77 -5.04 4.66
N ASN A 8 15.96 -6.20 5.29
CA ASN A 8 15.93 -6.36 6.74
C ASN A 8 17.31 -6.23 7.40
N PHE A 9 18.39 -6.15 6.63
CA PHE A 9 19.73 -5.94 7.17
C PHE A 9 19.95 -4.47 7.55
N SER A 10 20.93 -4.22 8.42
CA SER A 10 21.23 -2.88 8.95
C SER A 10 21.78 -1.88 7.90
N LYS A 11 22.32 -2.37 6.78
CA LYS A 11 22.89 -1.56 5.71
C LYS A 11 21.94 -1.48 4.50
N THR A 12 20.92 -0.63 4.59
CA THR A 12 19.91 -0.44 3.54
C THR A 12 20.18 0.74 2.59
N LYS A 13 21.28 1.49 2.80
CA LYS A 13 21.56 2.75 2.07
C LYS A 13 21.51 2.62 0.55
N THR A 14 22.12 1.59 -0.02
CA THR A 14 22.12 1.39 -1.49
C THR A 14 20.73 1.05 -2.02
N ILE A 15 19.94 0.30 -1.26
CA ILE A 15 18.55 -0.03 -1.63
C ILE A 15 17.70 1.24 -1.56
N ALA A 16 17.80 2.00 -0.46
CA ALA A 16 17.09 3.27 -0.30
C ALA A 16 17.41 4.24 -1.46
N ALA A 17 18.69 4.47 -1.75
CA ALA A 17 19.13 5.32 -2.86
C ALA A 17 18.64 4.84 -4.24
N GLY A 18 18.51 3.53 -4.43
CA GLY A 18 17.91 2.96 -5.63
C GLY A 18 16.42 3.32 -5.74
N PHE A 19 15.67 3.19 -4.64
CA PHE A 19 14.26 3.56 -4.60
C PHE A 19 14.01 5.06 -4.75
N GLU A 20 14.91 5.92 -4.25
CA GLU A 20 14.84 7.37 -4.44
C GLU A 20 14.83 7.76 -5.92
N GLN A 21 15.53 7.00 -6.76
CA GLN A 21 15.65 7.27 -8.20
C GLN A 21 14.51 6.69 -9.03
N LEU A 22 13.66 5.83 -8.46
CA LEU A 22 12.54 5.25 -9.20
C LEU A 22 11.49 6.31 -9.53
N THR A 23 10.93 6.21 -10.73
CA THR A 23 9.74 6.97 -11.12
C THR A 23 8.47 6.32 -10.58
N GLU A 24 7.37 7.07 -10.53
CA GLU A 24 6.07 6.57 -10.11
C GLU A 24 5.60 5.40 -11.00
N GLN A 25 5.81 5.53 -12.31
CA GLN A 25 5.52 4.46 -13.28
C GLN A 25 6.30 3.17 -12.96
N GLN A 26 7.61 3.27 -12.70
CA GLN A 26 8.44 2.12 -12.37
C GLN A 26 7.97 1.45 -11.07
N ILE A 27 7.58 2.25 -10.07
CA ILE A 27 7.03 1.73 -8.81
C ILE A 27 5.71 0.97 -9.06
N GLY A 28 4.84 1.51 -9.91
CA GLY A 28 3.60 0.84 -10.33
C GLY A 28 3.87 -0.50 -11.02
N GLU A 29 4.75 -0.50 -12.03
CA GLU A 29 5.17 -1.71 -12.76
C GLU A 29 5.77 -2.77 -11.83
N MET A 30 6.64 -2.34 -10.90
CA MET A 30 7.23 -3.23 -9.91
C MET A 30 6.19 -3.83 -8.96
N SER A 31 5.15 -3.06 -8.61
CA SER A 31 4.12 -3.49 -7.68
C SER A 31 3.19 -4.57 -8.27
N CYS A 32 3.01 -4.58 -9.60
CA CYS A 32 2.21 -5.57 -10.32
C CYS A 32 3.03 -6.74 -10.91
N ASN A 33 4.34 -6.80 -10.65
CA ASN A 33 5.21 -7.83 -11.17
C ASN A 33 5.40 -9.00 -10.18
N LYS A 34 5.43 -10.23 -10.69
CA LYS A 34 5.56 -11.48 -9.90
C LYS A 34 6.74 -11.50 -8.92
N TYR A 35 7.86 -10.87 -9.28
CA TYR A 35 9.10 -10.93 -8.51
C TYR A 35 9.30 -9.66 -7.68
N THR A 36 9.17 -8.49 -8.30
CA THR A 36 9.45 -7.22 -7.63
C THR A 36 8.34 -6.76 -6.69
N SER A 37 7.10 -7.24 -6.83
CA SER A 37 6.02 -6.96 -5.87
C SER A 37 6.34 -7.42 -4.45
N ARG A 38 7.08 -8.52 -4.32
CA ARG A 38 7.56 -9.03 -3.02
C ARG A 38 8.67 -8.16 -2.43
N LEU A 39 9.48 -7.52 -3.28
CA LEU A 39 10.45 -6.53 -2.83
C LEU A 39 9.74 -5.28 -2.32
N ILE A 40 8.75 -4.76 -3.07
CA ILE A 40 7.93 -3.63 -2.62
C ILE A 40 7.30 -3.92 -1.25
N GLN A 41 6.69 -5.11 -1.08
CA GLN A 41 6.12 -5.52 0.20
C GLN A 41 7.15 -5.58 1.33
N ALA A 42 8.37 -6.08 1.06
CA ALA A 42 9.45 -6.12 2.05
C ALA A 42 9.94 -4.72 2.44
N VAL A 43 10.04 -3.80 1.49
CA VAL A 43 10.41 -2.39 1.71
C VAL A 43 9.38 -1.67 2.58
N LEU A 44 8.09 -1.85 2.28
CA LEU A 44 7.01 -1.29 3.09
C LEU A 44 7.00 -1.86 4.53
N ALA A 45 7.31 -3.15 4.69
CA ALA A 45 7.33 -3.81 6.00
C ALA A 45 8.62 -3.56 6.81
N SER A 46 9.69 -3.08 6.17
CA SER A 46 11.00 -2.98 6.80
C SER A 46 11.06 -1.87 7.85
N LYS A 47 11.67 -2.18 9.00
CA LYS A 47 11.96 -1.22 10.07
C LYS A 47 13.25 -0.42 9.81
N THR A 48 14.08 -0.85 8.87
CA THR A 48 15.40 -0.24 8.58
C THR A 48 15.37 0.65 7.33
N ILE A 49 14.29 0.59 6.54
CA ILE A 49 14.07 1.50 5.42
C ILE A 49 13.47 2.82 5.94
N PRO A 50 13.99 3.99 5.52
CA PRO A 50 13.43 5.28 5.87
C PRO A 50 11.97 5.43 5.44
N ASP A 51 11.15 6.08 6.26
CA ASP A 51 9.72 6.25 5.96
C ASP A 51 9.49 7.13 4.71
N GLU A 52 10.42 8.03 4.37
CA GLU A 52 10.41 8.81 3.13
C GLU A 52 10.35 7.92 1.88
N ILE A 53 11.06 6.79 1.89
CA ILE A 53 11.04 5.82 0.78
C ILE A 53 9.70 5.10 0.71
N LYS A 54 9.13 4.75 1.87
CA LYS A 54 7.81 4.11 1.93
C LYS A 54 6.74 5.08 1.44
N GLU A 55 6.78 6.33 1.85
CA GLU A 55 5.87 7.37 1.38
C GLU A 55 6.05 7.65 -0.12
N LYS A 56 7.27 7.58 -0.67
CA LYS A 56 7.49 7.63 -2.13
C LYS A 56 6.76 6.49 -2.84
N ILE A 57 6.84 5.26 -2.32
CA ILE A 57 6.12 4.10 -2.88
C ILE A 57 4.60 4.32 -2.81
N ILE A 58 4.09 4.75 -1.65
CA ILE A 58 2.66 4.97 -1.44
C ILE A 58 2.15 6.13 -2.30
N GLY A 59 2.96 7.18 -2.44
CA GLY A 59 2.68 8.38 -3.22
C GLY A 59 2.72 8.17 -4.74
N ALA A 60 3.32 7.08 -5.21
CA ALA A 60 3.31 6.72 -6.63
C ALA A 60 1.94 6.26 -7.15
N PHE A 61 0.94 6.11 -6.27
CA PHE A 61 -0.41 5.67 -6.63
C PHE A 61 -1.42 6.81 -6.52
N ASP A 62 -2.10 7.05 -7.64
CA ASP A 62 -3.15 8.04 -7.85
C ASP A 62 -4.50 7.37 -8.20
N GLU A 63 -5.51 8.19 -8.54
CA GLU A 63 -6.86 7.72 -8.89
C GLU A 63 -6.89 6.69 -10.04
N ASN A 64 -5.96 6.78 -11.00
CA ASN A 64 -5.94 5.93 -12.17
C ASN A 64 -5.17 4.62 -11.92
N THR A 65 -4.24 4.64 -10.98
CA THR A 65 -3.34 3.51 -10.70
C THR A 65 -3.79 2.66 -9.53
N TRP A 66 -4.59 3.18 -8.59
CA TRP A 66 -5.16 2.37 -7.50
C TRP A 66 -6.02 1.20 -8.01
N GLU A 67 -6.84 1.43 -9.03
CA GLU A 67 -7.65 0.36 -9.63
C GLU A 67 -6.79 -0.75 -10.22
N THR A 68 -5.76 -0.37 -10.99
CA THR A 68 -4.82 -1.32 -11.59
C THR A 68 -4.08 -2.11 -10.51
N LEU A 69 -3.60 -1.45 -9.46
CA LEU A 69 -2.90 -2.09 -8.36
C LEU A 69 -3.81 -3.11 -7.65
N ILE A 70 -5.02 -2.70 -7.27
CA ILE A 70 -5.92 -3.52 -6.47
C ILE A 70 -6.46 -4.72 -7.27
N THR A 71 -6.65 -4.56 -8.57
CA THR A 71 -7.20 -5.64 -9.43
C THR A 71 -6.15 -6.62 -9.93
N ASP A 72 -4.86 -6.30 -9.80
CA ASP A 72 -3.77 -7.19 -10.17
C ASP A 72 -3.53 -8.34 -9.18
N THR A 73 -3.05 -9.47 -9.69
CA THR A 73 -2.79 -10.69 -8.92
C THR A 73 -1.69 -10.49 -7.87
N TYR A 74 -0.67 -9.68 -8.16
CA TYR A 74 0.44 -9.37 -7.26
C TYR A 74 0.24 -8.01 -6.59
N GLY A 75 -0.25 -7.03 -7.33
CA GLY A 75 -0.54 -5.68 -6.86
C GLY A 75 -1.55 -5.65 -5.72
N SER A 76 -2.56 -6.53 -5.75
CA SER A 76 -3.54 -6.62 -4.66
C SER A 76 -2.86 -6.88 -3.31
N ARG A 77 -1.77 -7.67 -3.27
CA ARG A 77 -0.95 -7.94 -2.08
C ARG A 77 -0.12 -6.75 -1.64
N VAL A 78 0.41 -5.99 -2.60
CA VAL A 78 1.09 -4.72 -2.33
C VAL A 78 0.11 -3.73 -1.70
N PHE A 79 -1.12 -3.62 -2.22
CA PHE A 79 -2.16 -2.80 -1.63
C PHE A 79 -2.47 -3.20 -0.18
N GLU A 80 -2.61 -4.49 0.14
CA GLU A 80 -2.83 -4.92 1.53
C GLU A 80 -1.68 -4.44 2.42
N LYS A 81 -0.44 -4.56 1.94
CA LYS A 81 0.73 -4.13 2.69
C LYS A 81 0.79 -2.62 2.90
N ILE A 82 0.45 -1.83 1.88
CA ILE A 82 0.30 -0.37 2.01
C ILE A 82 -0.74 -0.07 3.08
N TRP A 83 -1.92 -0.70 2.99
CA TRP A 83 -3.01 -0.50 3.94
C TRP A 83 -2.62 -0.86 5.38
N ASP A 84 -1.82 -1.88 5.59
CA ASP A 84 -1.38 -2.27 6.93
C ASP A 84 -0.32 -1.30 7.50
N THR A 85 0.45 -0.64 6.63
CA THR A 85 1.58 0.21 7.02
C THR A 85 1.15 1.64 7.36
N VAL A 86 0.21 2.20 6.59
CA VAL A 86 -0.10 3.63 6.67
C VAL A 86 -1.00 3.99 7.87
N GLU A 87 -0.83 5.21 8.38
CA GLU A 87 -1.65 5.72 9.48
C GLU A 87 -3.10 6.02 9.06
N VAL A 88 -3.99 6.13 10.05
CA VAL A 88 -5.43 6.34 9.81
C VAL A 88 -5.71 7.60 8.97
N LYS A 89 -4.90 8.66 9.12
CA LYS A 89 -5.01 9.86 8.27
C LYS A 89 -4.74 9.54 6.80
N ARG A 90 -3.66 8.83 6.50
CA ARG A 90 -3.32 8.44 5.12
C ARG A 90 -4.32 7.42 4.55
N LYS A 91 -4.82 6.48 5.36
CA LYS A 91 -5.94 5.59 4.97
C LYS A 91 -7.17 6.39 4.53
N GLN A 92 -7.49 7.48 5.23
CA GLN A 92 -8.61 8.35 4.86
C GLN A 92 -8.40 9.06 3.52
N GLU A 93 -7.17 9.42 3.17
CA GLU A 93 -6.83 10.03 1.88
C GLU A 93 -7.00 9.02 0.76
N ILE A 94 -6.46 7.81 0.92
CA ILE A 94 -6.65 6.68 -0.01
C ILE A 94 -8.16 6.41 -0.20
N MET A 95 -8.93 6.30 0.89
CA MET A 95 -10.37 6.03 0.82
C MET A 95 -11.16 7.10 0.07
N LYS A 96 -10.76 8.38 0.14
CA LYS A 96 -11.43 9.44 -0.65
C LYS A 96 -11.33 9.16 -2.14
N VAL A 97 -10.20 8.62 -2.59
CA VAL A 97 -9.99 8.23 -3.99
C VAL A 97 -10.77 6.96 -4.32
N LEU A 98 -10.62 5.89 -3.51
CA LEU A 98 -11.25 4.58 -3.77
C LEU A 98 -12.79 4.63 -3.80
N VAL A 99 -13.42 5.54 -3.05
CA VAL A 99 -14.89 5.69 -3.02
C VAL A 99 -15.47 6.03 -4.40
N GLY A 100 -14.73 6.76 -5.24
CA GLY A 100 -15.16 7.17 -6.57
C GLY A 100 -14.99 6.10 -7.65
N ILE A 101 -14.24 5.04 -7.36
CA ILE A 101 -13.93 3.98 -8.32
C ILE A 101 -14.99 2.87 -8.23
N HIS A 102 -15.56 2.53 -9.39
CA HIS A 102 -16.55 1.47 -9.52
C HIS A 102 -15.94 0.26 -10.22
N ASN A 103 -15.56 -0.76 -9.43
CA ASN A 103 -15.02 -2.01 -9.96
C ASN A 103 -15.70 -3.23 -9.30
N SER A 104 -15.97 -4.27 -10.09
CA SER A 104 -16.74 -5.46 -9.68
C SER A 104 -15.89 -6.72 -9.52
N SER A 105 -14.58 -6.63 -9.73
CA SER A 105 -13.65 -7.75 -9.64
C SER A 105 -13.60 -8.35 -8.22
N LYS A 106 -13.19 -9.61 -8.15
CA LYS A 106 -13.02 -10.33 -6.88
C LYS A 106 -11.99 -9.65 -5.97
N PHE A 107 -10.86 -9.22 -6.52
CA PHE A 107 -9.80 -8.55 -5.75
C PHE A 107 -10.29 -7.21 -5.20
N TRP A 108 -10.98 -6.40 -6.01
CA TRP A 108 -11.56 -5.14 -5.56
C TRP A 108 -12.55 -5.33 -4.42
N LYS A 109 -13.47 -6.28 -4.54
CA LYS A 109 -14.44 -6.59 -3.48
C LYS A 109 -13.77 -6.95 -2.16
N PHE A 110 -12.70 -7.76 -2.19
CA PHE A 110 -11.95 -8.07 -0.97
C PHE A 110 -11.20 -6.87 -0.39
N ALA A 111 -10.59 -6.05 -1.24
CA ALA A 111 -9.93 -4.81 -0.81
C ALA A 111 -10.93 -3.86 -0.14
N MET A 112 -12.11 -3.65 -0.73
CA MET A 112 -13.14 -2.78 -0.16
C MET A 112 -13.75 -3.32 1.13
N LEU A 113 -13.84 -4.66 1.26
CA LEU A 113 -14.24 -5.30 2.52
C LEU A 113 -13.20 -5.06 3.62
N ARG A 114 -11.90 -5.24 3.33
CA ARG A 114 -10.81 -4.93 4.27
C ARG A 114 -10.84 -3.46 4.71
N CYS A 115 -11.07 -2.56 3.76
CA CYS A 115 -11.10 -1.13 4.04
C CYS A 115 -12.39 -0.68 4.73
N ASP A 116 -13.40 -1.56 4.86
CA ASP A 116 -14.74 -1.23 5.32
C ASP A 116 -15.33 0.00 4.63
N LEU A 117 -15.36 -0.06 3.29
CA LEU A 117 -15.87 1.01 2.43
C LEU A 117 -17.31 1.41 2.79
N TYR A 118 -18.12 0.43 3.21
CA TYR A 118 -19.49 0.68 3.62
C TYR A 118 -19.55 1.60 4.84
N LEU A 119 -18.82 1.28 5.92
CA LEU A 119 -18.78 2.13 7.10
C LEU A 119 -18.18 3.50 6.78
N PHE A 120 -17.15 3.56 5.93
CA PHE A 120 -16.56 4.83 5.51
C PHE A 120 -17.59 5.76 4.85
N ARG A 121 -18.43 5.22 3.95
CA ARG A 121 -19.52 5.97 3.29
C ARG A 121 -20.62 6.37 4.26
N LYS A 122 -20.97 5.50 5.21
CA LYS A 122 -22.05 5.74 6.17
C LYS A 122 -21.67 6.74 7.27
N SER A 123 -20.49 6.59 7.86
CA SER A 123 -20.01 7.39 8.98
C SER A 123 -18.48 7.39 9.02
N ARG A 124 -17.89 8.47 8.50
CA ARG A 124 -16.43 8.66 8.52
C ARG A 124 -15.87 8.68 9.94
N LYS A 125 -16.64 9.21 10.90
CA LYS A 125 -16.24 9.26 12.32
C LYS A 125 -16.10 7.85 12.90
N ASP A 126 -17.14 7.03 12.78
CA ASP A 126 -17.13 5.66 13.32
C ASP A 126 -16.07 4.81 12.64
N TRP A 127 -15.87 5.02 11.34
CA TRP A 127 -14.80 4.38 10.59
C TRP A 127 -13.41 4.75 11.13
N VAL A 128 -13.15 6.03 11.40
CA VAL A 128 -11.86 6.48 11.98
C VAL A 128 -11.65 5.87 13.36
N ASP A 129 -12.70 5.83 14.20
CA ASP A 129 -12.62 5.24 15.53
C ASP A 129 -12.36 3.73 15.47
N LYS A 130 -12.99 3.01 14.53
CA LYS A 130 -12.71 1.60 14.24
C LYS A 130 -11.24 1.39 13.83
N MET A 131 -10.74 2.19 12.88
CA MET A 131 -9.36 2.05 12.38
C MET A 131 -8.31 2.37 13.45
N LYS A 132 -8.58 3.34 14.34
CA LYS A 132 -7.72 3.64 15.48
C LYS A 132 -7.68 2.51 16.52
N LYS A 133 -8.80 1.83 16.75
CA LYS A 133 -8.86 0.66 17.65
C LYS A 133 -8.05 -0.51 17.09
N GLN A 134 -8.20 -0.82 15.81
CA GLN A 134 -7.46 -1.92 15.15
C GLN A 134 -5.93 -1.76 15.23
N LYS A 135 -5.41 -0.53 15.24
CA LYS A 135 -3.96 -0.27 15.40
C LYS A 135 -3.45 -0.48 16.83
N LYS A 136 -4.33 -0.48 17.84
CA LYS A 136 -3.94 -0.73 19.24
C LYS A 136 -3.80 -2.22 19.56
N ASP A 137 -4.45 -3.07 18.78
CA ASP A 137 -4.51 -4.52 19.00
C ASP A 137 -3.56 -5.31 18.07
N ALA A 138 -2.71 -4.63 17.28
CA ALA A 138 -1.79 -5.19 16.28
C ALA A 138 -0.34 -4.79 16.59
#